data_AF-A0A950S9T1-F1
#
_entry.id   AF-A0A950S9T1-F1
#
_cell.length_a   1.000
_cell.length_b   1.000
_cell.length_c   1.000
_cell.angle_alpha   90.00
_cell.angle_beta   90.00
_cell.angle_gamma   90.00
#
_symmetry.space_group_name_H-M   'P 1'
#
loop_
_entity.id
_entity.type
_entity.pdbx_description
1 polymer ?
#
loop_
_entity_poly.entity_id
_entity_poly.type
_entity_poly.pdbx_seq_one_letter_code
_entity_poly.pdbx_strand_id
1 'polypeptide(L)'
;MGVISRIANLWRGFLSIWISDIEKEHPEIAYENAINSMVTKYARLKSATAAIIRRREEIDERYQTATKELAQTEAELNTAVSTNQDDLAVILIQKKNQLTNDIADMKSEMETAKNDADSAKTSLLSVQTEIRKLKAERDTMLAKMQSAQARINIQEQLDGLSVDEEVRALDTVRTHIKNTIAEANLGKELADSSLDSRLSKLRSEVGDVQAREELAAMKARKAAQQGQSQKTM
;
A
#
# COMPACT_ATOMS: atom_id res chain seq x y z
N MET A 1 36.77 13.64 19.90
CA MET A 1 36.00 12.57 19.20
C MET A 1 35.04 11.91 20.19
N GLY A 2 33.88 12.54 20.44
CA GLY A 2 32.98 12.17 21.55
C GLY A 2 32.28 10.82 21.38
N VAL A 3 31.92 10.20 22.49
CA VAL A 3 31.27 8.86 22.56
C VAL A 3 30.01 8.78 21.68
N ILE A 4 29.25 9.89 21.61
CA ILE A 4 28.06 10.05 20.75
C ILE A 4 28.39 9.87 19.26
N SER A 5 29.53 10.39 18.79
CA SER A 5 29.96 10.23 17.39
C SER A 5 30.33 8.78 17.06
N ARG A 6 30.88 8.04 18.03
CA ARG A 6 31.21 6.62 17.88
C ARG A 6 29.96 5.74 17.86
N ILE A 7 28.97 6.05 18.71
CA ILE A 7 27.68 5.36 18.73
C ILE A 7 26.88 5.65 17.45
N ALA A 8 26.86 6.91 16.99
CA ALA A 8 26.23 7.28 15.73
C ALA A 8 26.88 6.59 14.52
N ASN A 9 28.20 6.43 14.52
CA ASN A 9 28.91 5.72 13.46
C ASN A 9 28.71 4.20 13.52
N LEU A 10 28.63 3.60 14.72
CA LEU A 10 28.26 2.18 14.89
C LEU A 10 26.83 1.92 14.37
N TRP A 11 25.88 2.81 14.68
CA TRP A 11 24.51 2.72 14.18
C TRP A 11 24.38 2.94 12.67
N ARG A 12 25.12 3.89 12.09
CA ARG A 12 25.18 4.07 10.62
C ARG A 12 25.77 2.86 9.91
N GLY A 13 26.87 2.31 10.43
CA GLY A 13 27.48 1.09 9.89
C GLY A 13 26.51 -0.10 9.97
N PHE A 14 25.70 -0.16 11.02
CA PHE A 14 24.73 -1.22 11.21
C PHE A 14 23.48 -1.11 10.30
N LEU A 15 23.04 0.12 9.99
CA LEU A 15 21.96 0.37 9.01
C LEU A 15 22.43 0.14 7.56
N SER A 16 23.70 0.41 7.26
CA SER A 16 24.31 0.20 5.94
C SER A 16 24.32 -1.28 5.51
N ILE A 17 24.39 -2.22 6.44
CA ILE A 17 24.51 -3.66 6.14
C ILE A 17 23.17 -4.26 5.66
N TRP A 18 22.04 -3.59 5.90
CA TRP A 18 20.70 -4.16 5.63
C TRP A 18 19.90 -3.40 4.56
N ILE A 19 20.46 -2.33 3.99
CA ILE A 19 19.93 -1.60 2.82
C ILE A 19 20.34 -2.27 1.50
N SER A 20 21.12 -3.36 1.55
CA SER A 20 21.42 -4.17 0.37
C SER A 20 20.28 -5.15 0.13
N ASP A 21 19.54 -4.90 -0.95
CA ASP A 21 18.65 -5.82 -1.65
C ASP A 21 17.45 -6.34 -0.85
N ILE A 22 16.39 -5.53 -0.82
CA ILE A 22 15.05 -6.05 -0.60
C ILE A 22 14.22 -5.80 -1.85
N GLU A 23 13.75 -6.92 -2.41
CA GLU A 23 12.94 -7.01 -3.61
C GLU A 23 11.83 -5.97 -3.65
N LYS A 24 11.73 -5.31 -4.81
CA LYS A 24 10.77 -4.25 -5.11
C LYS A 24 9.30 -4.73 -5.12
N GLU A 25 9.05 -6.02 -4.90
CA GLU A 25 7.73 -6.64 -5.03
C GLU A 25 6.88 -6.56 -3.74
N HIS A 26 7.49 -6.49 -2.54
CA HIS A 26 6.75 -6.45 -1.27
C HIS A 26 7.33 -5.45 -0.25
N PRO A 27 7.09 -4.14 -0.43
CA PRO A 27 7.62 -3.12 0.48
C PRO A 27 7.07 -3.22 1.91
N GLU A 28 5.87 -3.78 2.10
CA GLU A 28 5.30 -4.05 3.43
C GLU A 28 6.19 -5.01 4.23
N ILE A 29 6.55 -6.15 3.63
CA ILE A 29 7.40 -7.17 4.24
C ILE A 29 8.79 -6.58 4.55
N ALA A 30 9.33 -5.75 3.67
CA ALA A 30 10.59 -5.03 3.88
C ALA A 30 10.57 -4.19 5.16
N TYR A 31 9.56 -3.32 5.30
CA TYR A 31 9.39 -2.47 6.47
C TYR A 31 9.13 -3.29 7.74
N GLU A 32 8.28 -4.32 7.68
CA GLU A 32 8.01 -5.17 8.83
C GLU A 32 9.26 -5.90 9.34
N ASN A 33 10.04 -6.49 8.44
CA ASN A 33 11.29 -7.15 8.80
C ASN A 33 12.30 -6.17 9.41
N ALA A 34 12.44 -4.97 8.83
CA ALA A 34 13.32 -3.93 9.37
C ALA A 34 12.88 -3.50 10.77
N ILE A 35 11.58 -3.20 10.96
CA ILE A 35 11.01 -2.79 12.25
C ILE A 35 11.17 -3.90 13.29
N ASN A 36 10.85 -5.15 12.96
CA ASN A 36 10.99 -6.29 13.86
C ASN A 36 12.45 -6.49 14.28
N SER A 37 13.37 -6.43 13.33
CA SER A 37 14.82 -6.47 13.58
C SER A 37 15.26 -5.38 14.56
N MET A 38 14.79 -4.14 14.38
CA MET A 38 15.09 -3.04 15.30
C MET A 38 14.45 -3.24 16.68
N VAL A 39 13.22 -3.74 16.76
CA VAL A 39 12.54 -4.04 18.03
C VAL A 39 13.28 -5.12 18.82
N THR A 40 13.72 -6.20 18.18
CA THR A 40 14.53 -7.25 18.83
C THR A 40 15.84 -6.68 19.38
N LYS A 41 16.51 -5.80 18.60
CA LYS A 41 17.76 -5.16 19.03
C LYS A 41 17.53 -4.15 20.15
N TYR A 42 16.43 -3.42 20.11
CA TYR A 42 16.00 -2.54 21.19
C TYR A 42 15.79 -3.32 22.50
N ALA A 43 15.21 -4.52 22.45
CA ALA A 43 15.05 -5.35 23.64
C ALA A 43 16.41 -5.74 24.25
N ARG A 44 17.39 -6.12 23.41
CA ARG A 44 18.77 -6.41 23.86
C ARG A 44 19.44 -5.16 24.45
N LEU A 45 19.32 -4.01 23.77
CA LEU A 45 19.86 -2.75 24.25
C LEU A 45 19.24 -2.35 25.59
N LYS A 46 17.92 -2.50 25.76
CA LYS A 46 17.21 -2.23 27.02
C LYS A 46 17.76 -3.09 28.16
N SER A 47 18.02 -4.37 27.92
CA SER A 47 18.63 -5.27 28.91
C SER A 47 20.06 -4.84 29.28
N ALA A 48 20.88 -4.50 28.28
CA ALA A 48 22.23 -3.99 28.52
C ALA A 48 22.24 -2.66 29.30
N THR A 49 21.36 -1.71 28.94
CA THR A 49 21.18 -0.46 29.68
C THR A 49 20.76 -0.72 31.12
N ALA A 50 19.86 -1.68 31.38
CA ALA A 50 19.47 -2.05 32.74
C ALA A 50 20.65 -2.64 33.53
N ALA A 51 21.51 -3.45 32.90
CA ALA A 51 22.71 -3.97 33.54
C ALA A 51 23.70 -2.86 33.94
N ILE A 52 23.89 -1.85 33.08
CA ILE A 52 24.74 -0.68 33.37
C ILE A 52 24.16 0.13 34.54
N ILE A 53 22.84 0.36 34.54
CA ILE A 53 22.17 1.08 35.64
C ILE A 53 22.31 0.31 36.95
N ARG A 54 22.15 -1.02 36.95
CA ARG A 54 22.37 -1.85 38.15
C ARG A 54 23.80 -1.74 38.65
N ARG A 55 24.80 -1.83 37.77
CA ARG A 55 26.20 -1.65 38.17
C ARG A 55 26.44 -0.30 38.85
N ARG A 56 25.85 0.78 38.32
CA ARG A 56 25.93 2.10 38.95
C ARG A 56 25.34 2.09 40.35
N GLU A 57 24.18 1.46 40.54
CA GLU A 57 23.51 1.33 41.84
C GLU A 57 24.32 0.48 42.83
N GLU A 58 24.88 -0.64 42.38
CA GLU A 58 25.75 -1.51 43.19
C GLU A 58 27.01 -0.76 43.67
N ILE A 59 27.62 0.07 42.82
CA ILE A 59 28.77 0.90 43.22
C ILE A 59 28.35 1.94 44.27
N ASP A 60 27.18 2.59 44.09
CA ASP A 60 26.66 3.55 45.07
C ASP A 60 26.38 2.88 46.42
N GLU A 61 25.78 1.69 46.43
CA GLU A 61 25.51 0.93 47.66
C GLU A 61 26.81 0.53 48.38
N ARG A 62 27.82 0.06 47.63
CA ARG A 62 29.15 -0.26 48.18
C ARG A 62 29.82 0.98 48.75
N TYR A 63 29.74 2.11 48.06
CA TYR A 63 30.26 3.39 48.52
C TYR A 63 29.61 3.84 49.84
N GLN A 64 28.28 3.76 49.91
CA GLN A 64 27.54 4.11 51.14
C GLN A 64 27.91 3.19 52.30
N THR A 65 28.08 1.89 52.03
CA THR A 65 28.47 0.90 53.04
C THR A 65 29.87 1.17 53.57
N ALA A 66 30.86 1.35 52.68
CA ALA A 66 32.23 1.67 53.06
C ALA A 66 32.33 2.99 53.83
N THR A 67 31.54 4.00 53.44
CA THR A 67 31.49 5.29 54.14
C THR A 67 30.95 5.15 55.56
N LYS A 68 29.92 4.33 55.77
CA LYS A 68 29.39 4.03 57.12
C LYS A 68 30.42 3.26 57.96
N GLU A 69 31.08 2.27 57.36
CA GLU A 69 32.11 1.48 58.03
C GLU A 69 33.33 2.33 58.41
N LEU A 70 33.72 3.29 57.56
CA LEU A 70 34.78 4.26 57.85
C LEU A 70 34.40 5.10 59.08
N ALA A 71 33.19 5.67 59.11
CA ALA A 71 32.73 6.48 60.24
C ALA A 71 32.69 5.67 61.55
N GLN A 72 32.26 4.41 61.50
CA GLN A 72 32.31 3.51 62.65
C GLN A 72 33.76 3.23 63.08
N THR A 73 34.64 2.90 62.15
CA THR A 73 36.06 2.63 62.42
C THR A 73 36.75 3.84 63.05
N GLU A 74 36.39 5.07 62.63
CA GLU A 74 36.90 6.31 63.24
C GLU A 74 36.40 6.51 64.68
N ALA A 75 35.14 6.18 64.97
CA ALA A 75 34.61 6.23 66.33
C ALA A 75 35.27 5.19 67.26
N GLU A 76 35.47 3.97 66.76
CA GLU A 76 36.20 2.90 67.46
C GLU A 76 37.66 3.32 67.71
N LEU A 77 38.32 3.91 66.72
CA LEU A 77 39.70 4.39 66.84
C LEU A 77 39.83 5.47 67.92
N ASN A 78 38.91 6.44 67.97
CA ASN A 78 38.89 7.48 69.00
C ASN A 78 38.75 6.87 70.42
N THR A 79 37.96 5.80 70.55
CA THR A 79 37.80 5.09 71.82
C THR A 79 39.07 4.30 72.20
N ALA A 80 39.68 3.59 71.24
CA ALA A 80 40.94 2.89 71.46
C ALA A 80 42.06 3.84 71.92
N VAL A 81 42.19 5.00 71.28
CA VAL A 81 43.18 6.03 71.65
C VAL A 81 42.89 6.61 73.04
N SER A 82 41.63 6.97 73.34
CA SER A 82 41.29 7.54 74.66
C SER A 82 41.40 6.55 75.82
N THR A 83 41.41 5.25 75.52
CA THR A 83 41.59 4.17 76.50
C THR A 83 43.00 3.56 76.49
N ASN A 84 43.96 4.17 75.79
CA ASN A 84 45.36 3.72 75.64
C ASN A 84 45.51 2.27 75.13
N GLN A 85 44.63 1.85 74.22
CA GLN A 85 44.70 0.54 73.56
C GLN A 85 45.50 0.65 72.25
N ASP A 86 46.81 0.87 72.36
CA ASP A 86 47.68 1.21 71.21
C ASP A 86 47.69 0.13 70.12
N ASP A 87 47.74 -1.15 70.50
CA ASP A 87 47.72 -2.27 69.54
C ASP A 87 46.44 -2.27 68.69
N LEU A 88 45.30 -1.99 69.33
CA LEU A 88 44.00 -1.90 68.64
C LEU A 88 43.92 -0.65 67.76
N ALA A 89 44.46 0.48 68.24
CA ALA A 89 44.51 1.72 67.48
C ALA A 89 45.30 1.56 66.18
N VAL A 90 46.43 0.85 66.20
CA VAL A 90 47.23 0.57 64.98
C VAL A 90 46.42 -0.21 63.94
N ILE A 91 45.70 -1.25 64.36
CA ILE A 91 44.85 -2.05 63.45
C ILE A 91 43.71 -1.20 62.87
N LEU A 92 43.05 -0.39 63.70
CA LEU A 92 41.96 0.49 63.27
C LEU A 92 42.46 1.59 62.31
N ILE A 93 43.67 2.12 62.49
CA ILE A 93 44.30 3.05 61.54
C ILE A 93 44.55 2.37 60.19
N GLN A 94 45.05 1.13 60.17
CA GLN A 94 45.24 0.39 58.92
C GLN A 94 43.91 0.18 58.20
N LYS A 95 42.86 -0.23 58.94
CA LYS A 95 41.50 -0.39 58.38
C LYS A 95 40.95 0.94 57.85
N LYS A 96 41.09 2.04 58.60
CA LYS A 96 40.70 3.39 58.18
C LYS A 96 41.38 3.77 56.86
N ASN A 97 42.69 3.55 56.74
CA ASN A 97 43.45 3.89 55.54
C ASN A 97 42.98 3.06 54.34
N GLN A 98 42.72 1.77 54.52
CA GLN A 98 42.17 0.90 53.47
C GLN A 98 40.80 1.41 53.00
N LEU A 99 39.86 1.63 53.93
CA LEU A 99 38.52 2.13 53.61
C LEU A 99 38.58 3.50 52.92
N THR A 100 39.50 4.38 53.32
CA THR A 100 39.69 5.69 52.69
C THR A 100 40.12 5.55 51.23
N ASN A 101 41.05 4.64 50.94
CA ASN A 101 41.49 4.36 49.57
C ASN A 101 40.34 3.74 48.74
N ASP A 102 39.64 2.74 49.29
CA ASP A 102 38.53 2.08 48.60
C ASP A 102 37.40 3.08 48.26
N ILE A 103 37.10 4.01 49.17
CA ILE A 103 36.12 5.08 48.96
C ILE A 103 36.59 6.03 47.85
N ALA A 104 37.88 6.36 47.79
CA ALA A 104 38.42 7.22 46.74
C ALA A 104 38.31 6.56 45.35
N ASP A 105 38.65 5.27 45.26
CA ASP A 105 38.53 4.48 44.03
C ASP A 105 37.05 4.37 43.61
N MET A 106 36.16 4.05 44.54
CA MET A 106 34.72 3.97 44.28
C MET A 106 34.14 5.30 43.78
N LYS A 107 34.60 6.46 44.29
CA LYS A 107 34.16 7.77 43.75
C LYS A 107 34.53 7.94 42.28
N SER A 108 35.72 7.51 41.88
CA SER A 108 36.15 7.54 40.47
C SER A 108 35.32 6.59 39.61
N GLU A 109 35.06 5.37 40.11
CA GLU A 109 34.20 4.41 39.43
C GLU A 109 32.76 4.89 39.28
N MET A 110 32.20 5.57 40.30
CA MET A 110 30.86 6.15 40.26
C MET A 110 30.69 7.17 39.14
N GLU A 111 31.69 8.03 38.92
CA GLU A 111 31.64 9.02 37.83
C GLU A 111 31.61 8.33 36.46
N THR A 112 32.44 7.29 36.29
CA THR A 112 32.45 6.47 35.08
C THR A 112 31.11 5.75 34.87
N ALA A 113 30.60 5.08 35.89
CA ALA A 113 29.35 4.34 35.84
C ALA A 113 28.14 5.26 35.58
N LYS A 114 28.16 6.48 36.11
CA LYS A 114 27.15 7.50 35.82
C LYS A 114 27.16 7.91 34.35
N ASN A 115 28.34 8.23 33.81
CA ASN A 115 28.50 8.62 32.40
C ASN A 115 28.07 7.49 31.44
N ASP A 116 28.40 6.24 31.79
CA ASP A 116 27.98 5.06 31.02
C ASP A 116 26.46 4.87 31.06
N ALA A 117 25.83 5.01 32.24
CA ALA A 117 24.39 4.90 32.40
C ALA A 117 23.64 5.98 31.61
N ASP A 118 24.10 7.24 31.65
CA ASP A 118 23.51 8.35 30.93
C ASP A 118 23.66 8.18 29.40
N SER A 119 24.84 7.71 28.96
CA SER A 119 25.10 7.41 27.54
C SER A 119 24.23 6.25 27.04
N ALA A 120 24.08 5.19 27.84
CA ALA A 120 23.23 4.05 27.52
C ALA A 120 21.75 4.44 27.45
N LYS A 121 21.27 5.26 28.39
CA LYS A 121 19.89 5.79 28.40
C LYS A 121 19.61 6.65 27.18
N THR A 122 20.53 7.56 26.85
CA THR A 122 20.41 8.44 25.67
C THR A 122 20.34 7.61 24.38
N SER A 123 21.21 6.61 24.26
CA SER A 123 21.22 5.69 23.12
C SER A 123 19.91 4.91 23.01
N LEU A 124 19.40 4.39 24.12
CA LEU A 124 18.13 3.66 24.16
C LEU A 124 16.94 4.52 23.69
N LEU A 125 16.88 5.78 24.13
CA LEU A 125 15.84 6.73 23.71
C LEU A 125 15.95 7.11 22.23
N SER A 126 17.16 7.29 21.72
CA SER A 126 17.40 7.54 20.30
C SER A 126 16.86 6.39 19.45
N VAL A 127 17.19 5.14 19.80
CA VAL A 127 16.71 3.95 19.09
C VAL A 127 15.19 3.82 19.16
N GLN A 128 14.59 4.10 20.32
CA GLN A 128 13.13 4.11 20.46
C GLN A 128 12.49 5.13 19.51
N THR A 129 13.11 6.30 19.38
CA THR A 129 12.64 7.37 18.48
C THR A 129 12.74 6.96 17.02
N GLU A 130 13.86 6.37 16.61
CA GLU A 130 14.04 5.89 15.23
C GLU A 130 13.07 4.75 14.88
N ILE A 131 12.79 3.83 15.81
CA ILE A 131 11.75 2.80 15.61
C ILE A 131 10.38 3.42 15.37
N ARG A 132 10.02 4.47 16.13
CA ARG A 132 8.74 5.18 15.94
C ARG A 132 8.67 5.89 14.61
N LYS A 133 9.75 6.56 14.20
CA LYS A 133 9.85 7.20 12.88
C LYS A 133 9.68 6.18 11.75
N LEU A 134 10.38 5.05 11.83
CA LEU A 134 10.31 4.01 10.81
C LEU A 134 8.90 3.40 10.70
N LYS A 135 8.19 3.22 11.82
CA LYS A 135 6.78 2.81 11.82
C LYS A 135 5.87 3.82 11.12
N ALA A 136 6.02 5.11 11.44
CA ALA A 136 5.23 6.16 10.81
C ALA A 136 5.54 6.30 9.30
N GLU A 137 6.81 6.13 8.93
CA GLU A 137 7.25 6.12 7.54
C GLU A 137 6.62 4.96 6.77
N ARG A 138 6.69 3.74 7.31
CA ARG A 138 6.01 2.56 6.74
C ARG A 138 4.54 2.88 6.47
N ASP A 139 3.80 3.34 7.48
CA ASP A 139 2.36 3.59 7.35
C ASP A 139 2.06 4.61 6.24
N THR A 140 2.89 5.66 6.16
CA THR A 140 2.80 6.67 5.10
C THR A 140 3.10 6.10 3.72
N MET A 141 4.14 5.27 3.60
CA MET A 141 4.56 4.70 2.31
C MET A 141 3.60 3.64 1.80
N LEU A 142 3.05 2.81 2.69
CA LEU A 142 2.03 1.83 2.32
C LEU A 142 0.73 2.50 1.85
N ALA A 143 0.30 3.57 2.52
CA ALA A 143 -0.86 4.35 2.07
C ALA A 143 -0.63 4.99 0.69
N LYS A 144 0.58 5.50 0.44
CA LYS A 144 0.97 6.04 -0.88
C LYS A 144 0.99 4.95 -1.96
N MET A 145 1.52 3.77 -1.63
CA MET A 145 1.55 2.63 -2.55
C MET A 145 0.13 2.19 -2.91
N GLN A 146 -0.76 2.03 -1.93
CA GLN A 146 -2.17 1.69 -2.17
C GLN A 146 -2.87 2.74 -3.05
N SER A 147 -2.61 4.02 -2.80
CA SER A 147 -3.14 5.12 -3.61
C SER A 147 -2.61 5.08 -5.06
N ALA A 148 -1.33 4.76 -5.25
CA ALA A 148 -0.74 4.60 -6.58
C ALA A 148 -1.31 3.38 -7.31
N GLN A 149 -1.48 2.25 -6.61
CA GLN A 149 -2.09 1.04 -7.18
C GLN A 149 -3.55 1.30 -7.60
N ALA A 150 -4.33 2.04 -6.80
CA ALA A 150 -5.68 2.42 -7.17
C ALA A 150 -5.71 3.28 -8.44
N ARG A 151 -4.77 4.22 -8.60
CA ARG A 151 -4.66 5.05 -9.82
C ARG A 151 -4.29 4.21 -11.05
N ILE A 152 -3.37 3.26 -10.91
CA ILE A 152 -2.99 2.34 -11.99
C ILE A 152 -4.19 1.49 -12.40
N ASN A 153 -4.90 0.89 -11.43
CA ASN A 153 -6.08 0.08 -11.70
C ASN A 153 -7.20 0.89 -12.41
N ILE A 154 -7.39 2.16 -12.03
CA ILE A 154 -8.35 3.05 -12.72
C ILE A 154 -7.89 3.31 -14.16
N GLN A 155 -6.61 3.62 -14.38
CA GLN A 155 -6.08 3.86 -15.72
C GLN A 155 -6.22 2.62 -16.61
N GLU A 156 -5.86 1.43 -16.11
CA GLU A 156 -6.01 0.17 -16.84
C GLU A 156 -7.46 -0.13 -17.20
N GLN A 157 -8.41 0.15 -16.29
CA GLN A 157 -9.84 0.01 -16.58
C GLN A 157 -10.32 1.02 -17.64
N LEU A 158 -9.83 2.26 -17.60
CA LEU A 158 -10.16 3.28 -18.60
C LEU A 158 -9.57 2.94 -19.98
N ASP A 159 -8.33 2.44 -20.03
CA ASP A 159 -7.69 1.98 -21.26
C ASP A 159 -8.43 0.76 -21.83
N GLY A 160 -8.90 -0.15 -20.96
CA GLY A 160 -9.74 -1.30 -21.34
C GLY A 160 -11.17 -0.92 -21.77
N LEU A 161 -11.66 0.24 -21.34
CA LEU A 161 -12.95 0.82 -21.75
C LEU A 161 -12.83 1.71 -22.99
N SER A 162 -11.78 1.56 -23.81
CA SER A 162 -11.56 2.43 -24.97
C SER A 162 -12.81 2.47 -25.85
N VAL A 163 -13.42 3.66 -25.87
CA VAL A 163 -14.63 4.00 -26.63
C VAL A 163 -14.43 3.71 -28.13
N ASP A 164 -13.18 3.67 -28.61
CA ASP A 164 -12.84 3.42 -30.00
C ASP A 164 -13.21 2.02 -30.49
N GLU A 165 -13.07 0.97 -29.67
CA GLU A 165 -13.46 -0.39 -30.09
C GLU A 165 -14.99 -0.56 -30.11
N GLU A 166 -15.68 -0.06 -29.08
CA GLU A 166 -17.14 -0.12 -29.01
C GLU A 166 -17.80 0.76 -30.10
N VAL A 167 -17.25 1.94 -30.38
CA VAL A 167 -17.74 2.82 -31.46
C VAL A 167 -17.46 2.21 -32.85
N ARG A 168 -16.30 1.58 -33.07
CA ARG A 168 -16.01 0.85 -34.33
C ARG A 168 -16.93 -0.35 -34.54
N ALA A 169 -17.25 -1.10 -33.48
CA ALA A 169 -18.20 -2.20 -33.55
C ALA A 169 -19.59 -1.69 -33.96
N LEU A 170 -20.04 -0.58 -33.40
CA LEU A 170 -21.32 0.05 -33.76
C LEU A 170 -21.36 0.57 -35.21
N ASP A 171 -20.24 1.05 -35.76
CA ASP A 171 -20.20 1.53 -37.15
C ASP A 171 -20.28 0.37 -38.17
N THR A 172 -19.73 -0.80 -37.81
CA THR A 172 -19.87 -2.03 -38.60
C THR A 172 -21.32 -2.51 -38.63
N VAL A 173 -22.00 -2.48 -37.47
CA VAL A 173 -23.44 -2.79 -37.36
C VAL A 173 -24.27 -1.79 -38.18
N ARG A 174 -23.97 -0.49 -38.09
CA ARG A 174 -24.65 0.56 -38.87
C ARG A 174 -24.51 0.34 -40.38
N THR A 175 -23.33 -0.06 -40.84
CA THR A 175 -23.07 -0.35 -42.25
C THR A 175 -23.83 -1.59 -42.72
N HIS A 176 -23.84 -2.65 -41.91
CA HIS A 176 -24.60 -3.87 -42.20
C HIS A 176 -26.10 -3.56 -42.30
N ILE A 177 -26.68 -2.84 -41.33
CA ILE A 177 -28.09 -2.43 -41.37
C ILE A 177 -28.42 -1.64 -42.64
N LYS A 178 -27.56 -0.68 -43.04
CA LYS A 178 -27.76 0.06 -44.29
C LYS A 178 -27.75 -0.84 -45.51
N ASN A 179 -26.82 -1.79 -45.59
CA ASN A 179 -26.74 -2.74 -46.71
C ASN A 179 -27.96 -3.66 -46.74
N THR A 180 -28.39 -4.20 -45.61
CA THR A 180 -29.58 -5.06 -45.52
C THR A 180 -30.84 -4.30 -45.93
N ILE A 181 -31.00 -3.03 -45.53
CA ILE A 181 -32.10 -2.18 -45.98
C ILE A 181 -32.03 -1.95 -47.49
N ALA A 182 -30.83 -1.68 -48.04
CA ALA A 182 -30.65 -1.48 -49.47
C ALA A 182 -30.97 -2.75 -50.28
N GLU A 183 -30.55 -3.92 -49.82
CA GLU A 183 -30.87 -5.22 -50.43
C GLU A 183 -32.37 -5.52 -50.39
N ALA A 184 -33.05 -5.24 -49.26
CA ALA A 184 -34.50 -5.41 -49.15
C ALA A 184 -35.27 -4.49 -50.11
N ASN A 185 -34.82 -3.23 -50.23
CA ASN A 185 -35.41 -2.27 -51.18
C ASN A 185 -35.14 -2.69 -52.64
N LEU A 186 -33.93 -3.15 -52.95
CA LEU A 186 -33.58 -3.66 -54.27
C LEU A 186 -34.40 -4.91 -54.61
N GLY A 187 -34.58 -5.83 -53.67
CA GLY A 187 -35.42 -7.02 -53.85
C GLY A 187 -36.89 -6.66 -54.13
N LYS A 188 -37.42 -5.64 -53.45
CA LYS A 188 -38.75 -5.10 -53.72
C LYS A 188 -38.84 -4.48 -55.12
N GLU A 189 -37.85 -3.67 -55.50
CA GLU A 189 -37.80 -3.03 -56.82
C GLU A 189 -37.60 -4.05 -57.97
N LEU A 190 -36.81 -5.11 -57.75
CA LEU A 190 -36.65 -6.24 -58.67
C LEU A 190 -37.92 -7.07 -58.80
N ALA A 191 -38.63 -7.33 -57.70
CA ALA A 191 -39.92 -8.02 -57.75
C ALA A 191 -40.96 -7.18 -58.54
N ASP A 192 -41.02 -5.88 -58.28
CA ASP A 192 -41.88 -4.94 -59.01
C ASP A 192 -41.49 -4.81 -60.50
N SER A 193 -40.21 -4.99 -60.83
CA SER A 193 -39.71 -4.90 -62.21
C SER A 193 -39.54 -6.24 -62.95
N SER A 194 -39.79 -7.38 -62.28
CA SER A 194 -39.64 -8.72 -62.86
C SER A 194 -40.53 -8.93 -64.09
N LEU A 195 -40.04 -9.73 -65.05
CA LEU A 195 -40.73 -10.00 -66.30
C LEU A 195 -42.13 -10.58 -66.06
N ASP A 196 -42.30 -11.42 -65.04
CA ASP A 196 -43.60 -12.01 -64.66
C ASP A 196 -44.58 -10.97 -64.09
N SER A 197 -44.12 -10.00 -63.29
CA SER A 197 -45.00 -8.92 -62.80
C SER A 197 -45.40 -7.98 -63.94
N ARG A 198 -44.49 -7.72 -64.89
CA ARG A 198 -44.78 -6.98 -66.11
C ARG A 198 -45.71 -7.76 -67.04
N LEU A 199 -45.52 -9.08 -67.17
CA LEU A 199 -46.34 -9.95 -68.01
C LEU A 199 -47.74 -10.16 -67.42
N SER A 200 -47.88 -10.23 -66.10
CA SER A 200 -49.20 -10.30 -65.44
C SER A 200 -49.96 -8.99 -65.60
N LYS A 201 -49.29 -7.83 -65.43
CA LYS A 201 -49.87 -6.51 -65.74
C LYS A 201 -50.30 -6.43 -67.20
N LEU A 202 -49.44 -6.83 -68.14
CA LEU A 202 -49.77 -6.84 -69.57
C LEU A 202 -50.96 -7.77 -69.88
N ARG A 203 -51.01 -8.98 -69.30
CA ARG A 203 -52.14 -9.91 -69.46
C ARG A 203 -53.43 -9.32 -68.91
N SER A 204 -53.38 -8.60 -67.78
CA SER A 204 -54.56 -7.92 -67.23
C SER A 204 -55.05 -6.78 -68.12
N GLU A 205 -54.13 -6.02 -68.73
CA GLU A 205 -54.48 -4.95 -69.68
C GLU A 205 -55.04 -5.52 -70.99
N VAL A 206 -54.47 -6.60 -71.52
CA VAL A 206 -54.96 -7.25 -72.75
C VAL A 206 -56.30 -7.95 -72.54
N GLY A 207 -56.50 -8.58 -71.37
CA GLY A 207 -57.78 -9.19 -70.99
C GLY A 207 -58.91 -8.17 -70.90
N ASP A 208 -58.63 -6.94 -70.43
CA ASP A 208 -59.63 -5.87 -70.33
C ASP A 208 -60.03 -5.33 -71.71
N VAL A 209 -59.11 -5.33 -72.68
CA VAL A 209 -59.40 -4.94 -74.07
C VAL A 209 -60.29 -5.99 -74.76
N GLN A 210 -59.98 -7.28 -74.63
CA GLN A 210 -60.82 -8.35 -75.19
C GLN A 210 -62.21 -8.40 -74.56
N ALA A 211 -62.32 -8.19 -73.25
CA ALA A 211 -63.61 -8.12 -72.56
C ALA A 211 -64.44 -6.90 -73.03
N ARG A 212 -63.79 -5.75 -73.32
CA ARG A 212 -64.46 -4.57 -73.88
C ARG A 212 -64.92 -4.79 -75.32
N GLU A 213 -64.13 -5.47 -76.14
CA GLU A 213 -64.53 -5.83 -77.51
C GLU A 213 -65.70 -6.84 -77.52
N GLU A 214 -65.68 -7.86 -76.66
CA GLU A 214 -66.81 -8.78 -76.51
C GLU A 214 -68.08 -8.07 -76.00
N LEU A 215 -67.95 -7.15 -75.04
CA LEU A 215 -69.07 -6.33 -74.57
C LEU A 215 -69.61 -5.43 -75.69
N ALA A 216 -68.75 -4.83 -76.49
CA ALA A 216 -69.15 -4.02 -77.64
C ALA A 216 -69.88 -4.86 -78.70
N ALA A 217 -69.37 -6.04 -79.01
CA ALA A 217 -70.01 -7.00 -79.92
C ALA A 217 -71.38 -7.49 -79.39
N MET A 218 -71.49 -7.76 -78.09
CA MET A 218 -72.77 -8.12 -77.45
C MET A 218 -73.77 -6.96 -77.47
N LYS A 219 -73.32 -5.72 -77.23
CA LYS A 219 -74.18 -4.52 -77.34
C LYS A 219 -74.65 -4.31 -78.78
N ALA A 220 -73.78 -4.48 -79.77
CA ALA A 220 -74.16 -4.39 -81.18
C ALA A 220 -75.19 -5.47 -81.57
N ARG A 221 -75.02 -6.71 -81.09
CA ARG A 221 -76.02 -7.79 -81.27
C ARG A 221 -77.36 -7.45 -80.62
N LYS A 222 -77.37 -6.90 -79.40
CA LYS A 222 -78.61 -6.45 -78.74
C LYS A 222 -79.26 -5.27 -79.44
N ALA A 223 -78.50 -4.31 -79.97
CA ALA A 223 -79.03 -3.20 -80.75
C ALA A 223 -79.64 -3.68 -82.08
N ALA A 224 -79.03 -4.66 -82.75
CA ALA A 224 -79.60 -5.29 -83.94
C ALA A 224 -80.91 -6.05 -83.65
N GLN A 225 -81.04 -6.67 -82.47
CA GLN A 225 -82.28 -7.30 -82.02
C GLN A 225 -83.36 -6.27 -81.64
N GLN A 226 -82.99 -5.11 -81.09
CA GLN A 226 -83.93 -4.03 -80.76
C GLN A 226 -84.41 -3.25 -82.01
N GLY A 227 -83.61 -3.20 -83.08
CA GLY A 227 -84.01 -2.61 -84.37
C GLY A 227 -84.99 -3.47 -85.18
N GLN A 228 -85.09 -4.78 -84.92
CA GLN A 228 -86.08 -5.66 -85.55
C GLN A 228 -87.46 -5.58 -84.89
N SER A 229 -87.54 -5.20 -83.61
CA SER A 229 -88.82 -5.05 -82.90
C SER A 229 -89.56 -3.74 -83.20
N GLN A 230 -88.96 -2.80 -83.94
CA GLN A 230 -89.58 -1.53 -84.33
C GLN A 230 -90.08 -1.50 -85.79
N LYS A 231 -89.90 -2.60 -86.54
CA LYS A 231 -90.45 -2.78 -87.90
C LYS A 231 -91.69 -3.68 -87.95
N THR A 232 -92.22 -4.06 -86.78
CA THR A 232 -93.46 -4.83 -86.66
C THR A 232 -94.33 -4.19 -85.59
N MET A 233 -94.86 -3.00 -85.91
CA MET A 233 -96.15 -2.42 -85.49
C MET A 233 -96.26 -1.03 -86.11
#